data_AF-A0A2T0SFF9-F1
#
_entry.id   AF-A0A2T0SFF9-F1
#
_cell.length_a   1.000
_cell.length_b   1.000
_cell.length_c   1.000
_cell.angle_alpha   90.00
_cell.angle_beta   90.00
_cell.angle_gamma   90.00
#
_symmetry.space_group_name_H-M   'P 1'
#
loop_
_entity.id
_entity.type
_entity.pdbx_description
1 polymer ?
#
loop_
_entity_poly.entity_id
_entity_poly.type
_entity_poly.pdbx_seq_one_letter_code
_entity_poly.pdbx_strand_id
1 'polypeptide(L)'
;MTATAAARPPRPSARRRAVRRFVPPQHGAWAMLLLPWLTGVLVAGFRWPHAPLLGAWLAGYLASYYALQAVKTRRLRRFRAPLLAYAPVAAVLGAVVVAARPGVLAYAPAYALLLAVNVAYAWRRRERALANDLASVAQSCLMVLVAATVAGEPPATVGVAFTAVLLYFAGTVLYVKTMIRERGSAAYRRASVAYHLVAAAVAAWLSVPLGVVFALLLARAWLLPRRRLAPVRVGLIEIAGCLAVLGAILLS
;
A
#
# COMPACT_ATOMS: atom_id res chain seq x y z
N MET A 1 2.65 -38.26 -40.29
CA MET A 1 2.21 -37.55 -39.08
C MET A 1 3.43 -37.34 -38.17
N THR A 2 4.11 -36.21 -38.29
CA THR A 2 5.29 -35.87 -37.48
C THR A 2 4.85 -35.09 -36.24
N ALA A 3 4.97 -35.73 -35.07
CA ALA A 3 4.64 -35.11 -33.79
C ALA A 3 5.68 -34.02 -33.45
N THR A 4 5.25 -32.76 -33.41
CA THR A 4 6.08 -31.64 -32.98
C THR A 4 6.28 -31.73 -31.47
N ALA A 5 7.48 -32.12 -31.03
CA ALA A 5 7.86 -32.12 -29.62
C ALA A 5 7.86 -30.67 -29.09
N ALA A 6 6.89 -30.34 -28.23
CA ALA A 6 6.83 -29.04 -27.58
C ALA A 6 8.06 -28.82 -26.70
N ALA A 7 8.90 -27.85 -27.06
CA ALA A 7 10.07 -27.47 -26.29
C ALA A 7 9.68 -27.03 -24.87
N ARG A 8 10.26 -27.67 -23.85
CA ARG A 8 10.08 -27.29 -22.44
C ARG A 8 10.59 -25.85 -22.24
N PRO A 9 9.87 -24.99 -21.50
CA PRO A 9 10.31 -23.63 -21.26
C PRO A 9 11.64 -23.63 -20.48
N PRO A 10 12.56 -22.70 -20.80
CA PRO A 10 13.87 -22.66 -20.18
C PRO A 10 13.76 -22.43 -18.66
N ARG A 11 14.48 -23.25 -17.88
CA ARG A 11 14.54 -23.12 -16.43
C ARG A 11 15.20 -21.78 -16.06
N PRO A 12 14.63 -20.98 -15.15
CA PRO A 12 15.20 -19.68 -14.78
C PRO A 12 16.61 -19.83 -14.21
N SER A 13 17.52 -18.89 -14.50
CA SER A 13 18.89 -18.92 -13.99
C SER A 13 18.95 -18.90 -12.45
N ALA A 14 20.03 -19.44 -11.87
CA ALA A 14 20.22 -19.48 -10.42
C ALA A 14 20.13 -18.09 -9.77
N ARG A 15 20.68 -17.06 -10.44
CA ARG A 15 20.57 -15.65 -10.04
C ARG A 15 19.12 -15.15 -10.03
N ARG A 16 18.31 -15.48 -11.05
CA ARG A 16 16.87 -15.13 -11.06
C ARG A 16 16.08 -15.85 -9.97
N ARG A 17 16.45 -17.09 -9.63
CA ARG A 17 15.86 -17.82 -8.49
C ARG A 17 16.24 -17.20 -7.15
N ALA A 18 17.48 -16.75 -6.99
CA ALA A 18 17.94 -16.04 -5.80
C ALA A 18 17.20 -14.71 -5.62
N VAL A 19 17.12 -13.87 -6.66
CA VAL A 19 16.41 -12.57 -6.61
C VAL A 19 14.94 -12.75 -6.25
N ARG A 20 14.24 -13.74 -6.82
CA ARG A 20 12.85 -14.06 -6.48
C ARG A 20 12.64 -14.55 -5.05
N ARG A 21 13.71 -14.96 -4.35
CA ARG A 21 13.66 -15.37 -2.94
C ARG A 21 13.69 -14.18 -1.99
N PHE A 22 14.20 -13.03 -2.44
CA PHE A 22 14.39 -11.83 -1.64
C PHE A 22 13.46 -10.67 -2.05
N VAL A 23 13.01 -10.62 -3.31
CA VAL A 23 12.08 -9.60 -3.79
C VAL A 23 10.66 -10.18 -4.02
N PRO A 24 9.61 -9.65 -3.35
CA PRO A 24 8.24 -10.07 -3.57
C PRO A 24 7.75 -9.65 -4.97
N PRO A 25 6.89 -10.45 -5.62
CA PRO A 25 6.38 -10.15 -6.97
C PRO A 25 5.32 -9.03 -7.03
N GLN A 26 5.15 -8.24 -5.96
CA GLN A 26 4.02 -7.32 -5.78
C GLN A 26 4.34 -5.88 -6.25
N HIS A 27 4.51 -5.70 -7.55
CA HIS A 27 4.88 -4.40 -8.12
C HIS A 27 3.86 -3.28 -7.81
N GLY A 28 2.58 -3.60 -7.63
CA GLY A 28 1.55 -2.62 -7.26
C GLY A 28 1.62 -2.12 -5.80
N ALA A 29 2.29 -2.84 -4.90
CA ALA A 29 2.38 -2.46 -3.49
C ALA A 29 3.35 -1.28 -3.27
N TRP A 30 4.29 -1.05 -4.18
CA TRP A 30 5.29 0.02 -4.06
C TRP A 30 4.67 1.41 -4.07
N ALA A 31 3.68 1.66 -4.92
CA ALA A 31 2.97 2.94 -4.92
C ALA A 31 2.26 3.17 -3.57
N MET A 32 1.65 2.12 -3.01
CA MET A 32 0.97 2.20 -1.72
C MET A 32 1.95 2.45 -0.56
N LEU A 33 3.20 1.99 -0.66
CA LEU A 33 4.25 2.22 0.34
C LEU A 33 4.87 3.61 0.22
N LEU A 34 5.19 4.03 -1.00
CA LEU A 34 5.95 5.25 -1.24
C LEU A 34 5.07 6.50 -1.20
N LEU A 35 3.84 6.44 -1.72
CA LEU A 35 2.98 7.61 -1.82
C LEU A 35 2.64 8.22 -0.45
N PRO A 36 2.21 7.46 0.58
CA PRO A 36 1.93 8.05 1.90
C PRO A 36 3.16 8.68 2.55
N TRP A 37 4.32 8.01 2.47
CA TRP A 37 5.58 8.57 2.98
C TRP A 37 5.94 9.86 2.25
N LEU A 38 5.90 9.86 0.92
CA LEU A 38 6.23 11.02 0.10
C LEU A 38 5.26 12.17 0.35
N THR A 39 3.97 11.88 0.44
CA THR A 39 2.93 12.88 0.76
C THR A 39 3.22 13.54 2.11
N GLY A 40 3.47 12.74 3.15
CA GLY A 40 3.77 13.27 4.48
C GLY A 40 5.04 14.13 4.50
N VAL A 41 6.10 13.68 3.82
CA VAL A 41 7.37 14.43 3.70
C VAL A 41 7.19 15.76 2.97
N LEU A 42 6.47 15.76 1.84
CA LEU A 42 6.30 16.96 1.03
C LEU A 42 5.43 18.01 1.72
N VAL A 43 4.40 17.58 2.47
CA VAL A 43 3.51 18.51 3.18
C VAL A 43 4.13 18.98 4.51
N ALA A 44 4.73 18.09 5.30
CA ALA A 44 5.31 18.45 6.60
C ALA A 44 6.74 19.01 6.53
N GLY A 45 7.40 18.91 5.37
CA GLY A 45 8.77 19.34 5.17
C GLY A 45 9.80 18.25 5.48
N PHE A 46 10.79 18.13 4.59
CA PHE A 46 11.84 17.12 4.74
C PHE A 46 12.77 17.44 5.92
N ARG A 47 13.13 16.38 6.66
CA ARG A 47 14.12 16.37 7.72
C ARG A 47 14.95 15.09 7.60
N TRP A 48 16.19 15.12 8.08
CA TRP A 48 17.11 13.98 7.98
C TRP A 48 16.53 12.64 8.47
N PRO A 49 15.70 12.53 9.55
CA PRO A 49 15.23 11.21 10.00
C PRO A 49 14.19 10.58 9.06
N HIS A 50 13.68 11.31 8.06
CA HIS A 50 12.84 10.73 7.01
C HIS A 50 13.59 9.73 6.14
N ALA A 51 14.91 9.89 5.96
CA ALA A 51 15.73 8.96 5.19
C ALA A 51 15.85 7.57 5.87
N PRO A 52 16.29 7.46 7.15
CA PRO A 52 16.24 6.19 7.86
C PRO A 52 14.80 5.69 8.07
N LEU A 53 13.80 6.57 8.21
CA LEU A 53 12.39 6.17 8.23
C LEU A 53 11.98 5.43 6.94
N LEU A 54 12.34 5.95 5.76
CA LEU A 54 12.05 5.27 4.49
C LEU A 54 12.74 3.90 4.42
N GLY A 55 14.01 3.83 4.82
CA GLY A 55 14.74 2.56 4.87
C GLY A 55 14.11 1.55 5.83
N ALA A 56 13.73 2.00 7.05
CA ALA A 56 13.03 1.19 8.03
C ALA A 56 11.66 0.72 7.51
N TRP A 57 10.93 1.59 6.82
CA TRP A 57 9.63 1.31 6.24
C TRP A 57 9.70 0.24 5.14
N LEU A 58 10.63 0.39 4.18
CA LEU A 58 10.81 -0.57 3.10
C LEU A 58 11.31 -1.92 3.62
N ALA A 59 12.29 -1.92 4.55
CA ALA A 59 12.78 -3.13 5.19
C ALA A 59 11.68 -3.81 6.04
N GLY A 60 10.89 -3.02 6.78
CA GLY A 60 9.77 -3.49 7.58
C GLY A 60 8.65 -4.10 6.73
N TYR A 61 8.34 -3.51 5.57
CA TYR A 61 7.43 -4.10 4.59
C TYR A 61 7.94 -5.45 4.09
N LEU A 62 9.21 -5.55 3.69
CA LEU A 62 9.79 -6.80 3.21
C LEU A 62 9.82 -7.87 4.32
N ALA A 63 10.21 -7.49 5.53
CA ALA A 63 10.20 -8.37 6.70
C ALA A 63 8.77 -8.86 7.00
N SER A 64 7.78 -7.96 7.04
CA SER A 64 6.39 -8.33 7.30
C SER A 64 5.81 -9.23 6.20
N TYR A 65 6.13 -8.99 4.93
CA TYR A 65 5.74 -9.89 3.83
C TYR A 65 6.22 -11.33 4.07
N TYR A 66 7.52 -11.51 4.38
CA TYR A 66 8.07 -12.85 4.63
C TYR A 66 7.56 -13.46 5.94
N ALA A 67 7.31 -12.65 6.96
CA ALA A 67 6.72 -13.09 8.22
C ALA A 67 5.30 -13.63 8.00
N LEU A 68 4.46 -12.89 7.28
CA LEU A 68 3.09 -13.30 6.94
C LEU A 68 3.08 -14.57 6.07
N GLN A 69 4.02 -14.71 5.12
CA GLN A 69 4.17 -15.96 4.35
C GLN A 69 4.61 -17.14 5.24
N ALA A 70 5.49 -16.90 6.21
CA ALA A 70 5.92 -17.91 7.16
C ALA A 70 4.75 -18.37 8.05
N VAL A 71 3.95 -17.43 8.55
CA VAL A 71 2.72 -17.71 9.34
C VAL A 71 1.73 -18.52 8.51
N LYS A 72 1.42 -18.07 7.29
CA LYS A 72 0.50 -18.75 6.36
C LYS A 72 0.90 -20.20 6.08
N THR A 73 2.19 -20.42 5.81
CA THR A 73 2.71 -21.74 5.44
C THR A 73 3.09 -22.59 6.64
N ARG A 74 3.14 -22.02 7.85
CA ARG A 74 3.69 -22.61 9.08
C ARG A 74 5.13 -23.12 8.89
N ARG A 75 5.93 -22.45 8.05
CA ARG A 75 7.30 -22.85 7.70
C ARG A 75 8.30 -21.73 7.94
N LEU A 76 8.50 -21.34 9.20
CA LEU A 76 9.46 -20.29 9.61
C LEU A 76 10.87 -20.53 9.06
N ARG A 77 11.37 -21.77 9.11
CA ARG A 77 12.69 -22.15 8.60
C ARG A 77 12.90 -21.77 7.12
N ARG A 78 11.86 -21.81 6.29
CA ARG A 78 11.95 -21.48 4.85
C ARG A 78 12.22 -19.99 4.61
N PHE A 79 11.69 -19.13 5.49
CA PHE A 79 11.72 -17.67 5.36
C PHE A 79 12.70 -17.00 6.33
N ARG A 80 13.42 -17.77 7.15
CA ARG A 80 14.40 -17.27 8.12
C ARG A 80 15.46 -16.37 7.49
N ALA A 81 16.01 -16.73 6.33
CA ALA A 81 17.06 -15.95 5.68
C ALA A 81 16.58 -14.54 5.26
N PRO A 82 15.46 -14.37 4.52
CA PRO A 82 14.91 -13.04 4.27
C PRO A 82 14.54 -12.28 5.55
N LEU A 83 13.98 -12.94 6.57
CA LEU A 83 13.66 -12.29 7.84
C LEU A 83 14.89 -11.75 8.56
N LEU A 84 15.98 -12.53 8.62
CA LEU A 84 17.25 -12.09 9.21
C LEU A 84 17.96 -11.03 8.36
N ALA A 85 17.65 -10.93 7.06
CA ALA A 85 18.18 -9.86 6.22
C ALA A 85 17.46 -8.52 6.46
N TYR A 86 16.12 -8.53 6.54
CA TYR A 86 15.33 -7.30 6.56
C TYR A 86 14.94 -6.83 7.97
N ALA A 87 14.67 -7.74 8.91
CA ALA A 87 14.21 -7.35 10.24
C ALA A 87 15.29 -6.58 11.05
N PRO A 88 16.58 -6.97 11.05
CA PRO A 88 17.62 -6.19 11.72
C PRO A 88 17.81 -4.81 11.11
N VAL A 89 17.75 -4.70 9.77
CA VAL A 89 17.83 -3.41 9.07
C VAL A 89 16.67 -2.50 9.48
N ALA A 90 15.44 -3.04 9.50
CA ALA A 90 14.27 -2.31 9.96
C ALA A 90 14.40 -1.88 11.43
N ALA A 91 14.93 -2.74 12.29
CA ALA A 91 15.11 -2.46 13.71
C ALA A 91 16.17 -1.38 13.96
N VAL A 92 17.34 -1.46 13.31
CA VAL A 92 18.42 -0.47 13.46
C VAL A 92 17.97 0.89 12.93
N LEU A 93 17.42 0.95 11.72
CA LEU A 93 16.95 2.21 11.15
C LEU A 93 15.76 2.78 11.93
N GLY A 94 14.85 1.91 12.39
CA GLY A 94 13.75 2.30 13.27
C GLY A 94 14.25 2.86 14.60
N ALA A 95 15.27 2.26 15.20
CA ALA A 95 15.89 2.75 16.44
C ALA A 95 16.54 4.12 16.23
N VAL A 96 17.19 4.38 15.09
CA VAL A 96 17.71 5.70 14.74
C VAL A 96 16.58 6.74 14.67
N VAL A 97 15.45 6.40 14.04
CA VAL A 97 14.28 7.30 13.97
C VAL A 97 13.69 7.56 15.35
N VAL A 98 13.53 6.53 16.18
CA VAL A 98 13.00 6.65 17.55
C VAL A 98 13.93 7.47 18.44
N ALA A 99 15.24 7.28 18.34
CA ALA A 99 16.22 8.07 19.08
C ALA A 99 16.17 9.56 18.68
N ALA A 100 15.98 9.85 17.39
CA ALA A 100 15.86 11.22 16.90
C ALA A 100 14.51 11.86 17.23
N ARG A 101 13.43 11.08 17.17
CA ARG A 101 12.03 11.53 17.29
C ARG A 101 11.20 10.51 18.08
N PRO A 102 11.28 10.47 19.42
CA PRO A 102 10.59 9.46 20.23
C PRO A 102 9.07 9.44 20.07
N GLY A 103 8.47 10.58 19.71
CA GLY A 103 7.02 10.73 19.49
C GLY A 103 6.43 9.75 18.46
N VAL A 104 7.23 9.21 17.55
CA VAL A 104 6.77 8.19 16.59
C VAL A 104 6.27 6.91 17.26
N LEU A 105 6.69 6.64 18.51
CA LEU A 105 6.22 5.48 19.27
C LEU A 105 4.73 5.54 19.59
N ALA A 106 4.10 6.73 19.56
CA ALA A 106 2.65 6.87 19.74
C ALA A 106 1.84 6.07 18.69
N TYR A 107 2.41 5.80 17.52
CA TYR A 107 1.76 5.03 16.45
C TYR A 107 1.96 3.50 16.60
N ALA A 108 2.86 3.05 17.47
CA ALA A 108 3.19 1.63 17.63
C ALA A 108 1.97 0.76 18.00
N PRO A 109 1.07 1.16 18.92
CA PRO A 109 -0.14 0.39 19.22
C PRO A 109 -1.05 0.19 18.02
N ALA A 110 -1.25 1.24 17.20
CA ALA A 110 -2.06 1.18 15.99
C ALA A 110 -1.45 0.24 14.95
N TYR A 111 -0.13 0.34 14.71
CA TYR A 111 0.59 -0.59 13.84
C TYR A 111 0.52 -2.03 14.34
N ALA A 112 0.65 -2.25 15.64
CA ALA A 112 0.57 -3.58 16.26
C ALA A 112 -0.82 -4.21 16.08
N LEU A 113 -1.90 -3.45 16.32
CA LEU A 113 -3.27 -3.91 16.13
C LEU A 113 -3.54 -4.29 14.66
N LEU A 114 -3.17 -3.41 13.73
CA LEU A 114 -3.38 -3.66 12.30
C LEU A 114 -2.52 -4.83 11.79
N LEU A 115 -1.29 -4.98 12.31
CA LEU A 115 -0.45 -6.13 12.00
C LEU A 115 -1.05 -7.43 12.56
N ALA A 116 -1.62 -7.40 13.76
CA ALA A 116 -2.31 -8.54 14.35
C ALA A 116 -3.50 -8.99 13.49
N VAL A 117 -4.27 -8.05 12.94
CA VAL A 117 -5.31 -8.34 11.94
C VAL A 117 -4.72 -9.08 10.74
N ASN A 118 -3.65 -8.56 10.15
CA ASN A 118 -3.00 -9.20 9.01
C ASN A 118 -2.46 -10.60 9.34
N VAL A 119 -1.88 -10.79 10.53
CA VAL A 119 -1.41 -12.09 11.01
C VAL A 119 -2.57 -13.07 11.18
N ALA A 120 -3.69 -12.64 11.77
CA ALA A 120 -4.89 -13.47 11.93
C ALA A 120 -5.45 -13.93 10.58
N TYR A 121 -5.52 -13.03 9.59
CA TYR A 121 -5.93 -13.37 8.23
C TYR A 121 -4.92 -14.27 7.51
N ALA A 122 -3.61 -14.05 7.69
CA ALA A 122 -2.56 -14.91 7.13
C ALA A 122 -2.62 -16.33 7.72
N TRP A 123 -2.82 -16.45 9.03
CA TRP A 123 -2.93 -17.73 9.73
C TRP A 123 -4.15 -18.54 9.27
N ARG A 124 -5.29 -17.87 9.06
CA ARG A 124 -6.52 -18.44 8.48
C ARG A 124 -6.45 -18.62 6.96
N ARG A 125 -5.34 -18.25 6.31
CA ARG A 125 -5.12 -18.28 4.85
C ARG A 125 -6.16 -17.48 4.05
N ARG A 126 -6.64 -16.38 4.63
CA ARG A 126 -7.64 -15.46 4.06
C ARG A 126 -7.04 -14.09 3.71
N GLU A 127 -5.80 -14.06 3.21
CA GLU A 127 -5.07 -12.83 2.84
C GLU A 127 -5.78 -11.98 1.77
N ARG A 128 -6.79 -12.52 1.09
CA ARG A 128 -7.57 -11.83 0.05
C ARG A 128 -8.81 -11.11 0.58
N ALA A 129 -9.08 -11.21 1.88
CA ALA A 129 -10.23 -10.59 2.52
C ALA A 129 -10.15 -9.05 2.43
N LEU A 130 -11.31 -8.39 2.23
CA LEU A 130 -11.37 -6.93 2.17
C LEU A 130 -10.84 -6.26 3.45
N ALA A 131 -11.20 -6.78 4.62
CA ALA A 131 -10.71 -6.24 5.89
C ALA A 131 -9.18 -6.33 6.03
N ASN A 132 -8.55 -7.39 5.53
CA ASN A 132 -7.08 -7.52 5.53
C ASN A 132 -6.42 -6.47 4.62
N ASP A 133 -6.97 -6.28 3.42
CA ASP A 133 -6.46 -5.28 2.48
C ASP A 133 -6.64 -3.85 3.03
N LEU A 134 -7.79 -3.57 3.66
CA LEU A 134 -8.04 -2.28 4.31
C LEU A 134 -7.15 -2.05 5.54
N ALA A 135 -6.85 -3.08 6.33
CA ALA A 135 -5.89 -2.97 7.44
C ALA A 135 -4.48 -2.61 6.93
N SER A 136 -4.05 -3.24 5.83
CA SER A 136 -2.78 -2.91 5.18
C SER A 136 -2.77 -1.48 4.60
N VAL A 137 -3.88 -1.02 4.02
CA VAL A 137 -4.05 0.37 3.57
C VAL A 137 -3.93 1.34 4.75
N ALA A 138 -4.61 1.07 5.86
CA ALA A 138 -4.55 1.92 7.05
C ALA A 138 -3.12 2.02 7.59
N GLN A 139 -2.38 0.90 7.66
CA GLN A 139 -0.95 0.91 8.05
C GLN A 139 -0.11 1.79 7.14
N SER A 140 -0.37 1.74 5.83
CA SER A 140 0.35 2.58 4.88
C SER A 140 0.00 4.05 5.05
N CYS A 141 -1.28 4.38 5.23
CA CYS A 141 -1.73 5.76 5.36
C CYS A 141 -1.29 6.40 6.69
N LEU A 142 -1.17 5.63 7.77
CA LEU A 142 -0.58 6.11 9.05
C LEU A 142 0.82 6.70 8.86
N MET A 143 1.57 6.28 7.83
CA MET A 143 2.88 6.83 7.52
C MET A 143 2.86 8.34 7.23
N VAL A 144 1.74 8.89 6.75
CA VAL A 144 1.58 10.35 6.56
C VAL A 144 1.71 11.08 7.91
N LEU A 145 1.08 10.55 8.96
CA LEU A 145 1.12 11.11 10.31
C LEU A 145 2.49 10.90 10.97
N VAL A 146 3.10 9.73 10.75
CA VAL A 146 4.45 9.42 11.22
C VAL A 146 5.45 10.41 10.61
N ALA A 147 5.35 10.69 9.31
CA ALA A 147 6.22 11.66 8.64
C ALA A 147 6.07 13.08 9.25
N ALA A 148 4.84 13.53 9.52
CA ALA A 148 4.63 14.82 10.21
C ALA A 148 5.32 14.86 11.58
N THR A 149 5.16 13.80 12.38
CA THR A 149 5.83 13.70 13.69
C THR A 149 7.36 13.69 13.55
N VAL A 150 7.89 13.07 12.50
CA VAL A 150 9.33 13.09 12.22
C VAL A 150 9.82 14.48 11.79
N ALA A 151 9.00 15.24 11.06
CA ALA A 151 9.26 16.64 10.75
C ALA A 151 9.27 17.53 12.01
N GLY A 152 8.61 17.09 13.08
CA GLY A 152 8.36 17.87 14.29
C GLY A 152 7.06 18.68 14.20
N GLU A 153 6.21 18.36 13.23
CA GLU A 153 4.93 19.01 12.99
C GLU A 153 3.79 18.25 13.70
N PRO A 154 2.75 18.96 14.18
CA PRO A 154 1.55 18.33 14.69
C PRO A 154 0.87 17.44 13.62
N PRO A 155 0.24 16.31 14.01
CA PRO A 155 -0.48 15.47 13.05
C PRO A 155 -1.60 16.20 12.29
N ALA A 156 -2.14 17.28 12.87
CA ALA A 156 -3.14 18.13 12.24
C ALA A 156 -2.63 18.81 10.95
N THR A 157 -1.33 19.15 10.87
CA THR A 157 -0.69 19.79 9.70
C THR A 157 -0.87 18.97 8.43
N VAL A 158 -0.91 17.64 8.56
CA VAL A 158 -1.09 16.71 7.43
C VAL A 158 -2.48 16.08 7.40
N GLY A 159 -3.46 16.63 8.13
CA GLY A 159 -4.79 16.03 8.28
C GLY A 159 -5.55 15.88 6.95
N VAL A 160 -5.52 16.93 6.11
CA VAL A 160 -6.12 16.91 4.77
C VAL A 160 -5.44 15.85 3.89
N ALA A 161 -4.10 15.85 3.89
CA ALA A 161 -3.30 14.91 3.12
C ALA A 161 -3.54 13.45 3.55
N PHE A 162 -3.55 13.18 4.85
CA PHE A 162 -3.85 11.87 5.42
C PHE A 162 -5.25 11.40 5.00
N THR A 163 -6.24 12.27 5.10
CA THR A 163 -7.62 11.96 4.73
C THR A 163 -7.74 11.64 3.24
N ALA A 164 -7.14 12.46 2.37
CA ALA A 164 -7.15 12.24 0.93
C ALA A 164 -6.44 10.92 0.56
N VAL A 165 -5.26 10.66 1.11
CA VAL A 165 -4.51 9.41 0.85
C VAL A 165 -5.28 8.18 1.33
N LEU A 166 -5.90 8.24 2.52
CA LEU A 166 -6.72 7.17 3.06
C LEU A 166 -7.94 6.89 2.18
N LEU A 167 -8.68 7.95 1.82
CA LEU A 167 -9.86 7.85 0.96
C LEU A 167 -9.49 7.22 -0.38
N TYR A 168 -8.39 7.67 -0.99
CA TYR A 168 -7.91 7.16 -2.26
C TYR A 168 -7.55 5.67 -2.19
N PHE A 169 -6.67 5.26 -1.25
CA PHE A 169 -6.20 3.87 -1.21
C PHE A 169 -7.29 2.88 -0.80
N ALA A 170 -8.18 3.23 0.13
CA ALA A 170 -9.30 2.36 0.49
C ALA A 170 -10.29 2.23 -0.68
N GLY A 171 -10.54 3.30 -1.44
CA GLY A 171 -11.33 3.26 -2.67
C GLY A 171 -10.70 2.39 -3.75
N THR A 172 -9.39 2.51 -3.93
CA THR A 172 -8.58 1.71 -4.85
C THR A 172 -8.67 0.21 -4.54
N VAL A 173 -8.69 -0.20 -3.27
CA VAL A 173 -8.91 -1.62 -2.90
C VAL A 173 -10.25 -2.13 -3.44
N LEU A 174 -11.34 -1.38 -3.24
CA LEU A 174 -12.67 -1.75 -3.74
C LEU A 174 -12.72 -1.77 -5.28
N TYR A 175 -12.15 -0.74 -5.90
CA TYR A 175 -12.12 -0.59 -7.35
C TYR A 175 -11.31 -1.72 -8.01
N VAL A 176 -10.07 -1.97 -7.57
CA VAL A 176 -9.21 -3.02 -8.14
C VAL A 176 -9.83 -4.41 -7.94
N LYS A 177 -10.48 -4.67 -6.80
CA LYS A 177 -11.25 -5.91 -6.61
C LYS A 177 -12.36 -6.04 -7.64
N THR A 178 -13.15 -4.98 -7.85
CA THR A 178 -14.22 -4.94 -8.87
C THR A 178 -13.66 -5.16 -10.29
N MET A 179 -12.45 -4.66 -10.58
CA MET A 179 -11.82 -4.80 -11.89
C MET A 179 -11.24 -6.19 -12.15
N ILE A 180 -10.71 -6.88 -11.12
CA ILE A 180 -9.89 -8.09 -11.30
C ILE A 180 -10.58 -9.33 -10.72
N ARG A 181 -10.74 -9.39 -9.40
CA ARG A 181 -11.11 -10.62 -8.69
C ARG A 181 -12.62 -10.80 -8.57
N GLU A 182 -13.34 -9.71 -8.38
CA GLU A 182 -14.79 -9.63 -8.16
C GLU A 182 -15.49 -9.11 -9.42
N ARG A 183 -14.89 -9.38 -10.58
CA ARG A 183 -15.34 -8.89 -11.88
C ARG A 183 -16.74 -9.43 -12.18
N GLY A 184 -17.66 -8.52 -12.49
CA GLY A 184 -19.06 -8.85 -12.77
C GLY A 184 -19.96 -8.87 -11.54
N SER A 185 -19.41 -8.79 -10.33
CA SER A 185 -20.22 -8.70 -9.11
C SER A 185 -20.91 -7.34 -9.03
N ALA A 186 -22.25 -7.34 -9.11
CA ALA A 186 -23.04 -6.13 -8.95
C ALA A 186 -22.92 -5.52 -7.55
N ALA A 187 -22.77 -6.38 -6.52
CA ALA A 187 -22.57 -5.94 -5.15
C ALA A 187 -21.24 -5.17 -4.98
N TYR A 188 -20.13 -5.71 -5.47
CA TYR A 188 -18.84 -5.00 -5.42
C TYR A 188 -18.83 -3.72 -6.24
N ARG A 189 -19.49 -3.72 -7.42
CA ARG A 189 -19.62 -2.50 -8.22
C ARG A 189 -20.38 -1.40 -7.48
N ARG A 190 -21.52 -1.74 -6.86
CA ARG A 190 -22.30 -0.78 -6.06
C ARG A 190 -21.52 -0.27 -4.86
N ALA A 191 -20.86 -1.17 -4.12
CA ALA A 191 -20.04 -0.79 -2.98
C ALA A 191 -18.87 0.13 -3.38
N SER A 192 -18.18 -0.19 -4.48
CA SER A 192 -17.10 0.64 -4.99
C SER A 192 -17.60 2.03 -5.40
N VAL A 193 -18.68 2.11 -6.18
CA VAL A 193 -19.25 3.41 -6.60
C VAL A 193 -19.75 4.22 -5.41
N ALA A 194 -20.51 3.62 -4.49
CA ALA A 194 -21.03 4.29 -3.31
C ALA A 194 -19.89 4.87 -2.44
N TYR A 195 -18.83 4.07 -2.23
CA TYR A 195 -17.64 4.55 -1.54
C TYR A 195 -17.00 5.76 -2.25
N HIS A 196 -16.80 5.68 -3.57
CA HIS A 196 -16.16 6.78 -4.31
C HIS A 196 -17.04 8.05 -4.35
N LEU A 197 -18.37 7.90 -4.30
CA LEU A 197 -19.29 9.03 -4.20
C LEU A 197 -19.11 9.76 -2.88
N VAL A 198 -19.09 9.03 -1.76
CA VAL A 198 -18.81 9.60 -0.43
C VAL A 198 -17.42 10.21 -0.39
N ALA A 199 -16.41 9.51 -0.91
CA ALA A 199 -15.04 10.02 -0.96
C ALA A 199 -14.92 11.32 -1.77
N ALA A 200 -15.66 11.45 -2.88
CA ALA A 200 -15.69 12.67 -3.68
C ALA A 200 -16.38 13.82 -2.97
N ALA A 201 -17.48 13.57 -2.25
CA ALA A 201 -18.14 14.58 -1.44
C ALA A 201 -17.21 15.11 -0.33
N VAL A 202 -16.54 14.20 0.40
CA VAL A 202 -15.57 14.59 1.44
C VAL A 202 -14.38 15.34 0.83
N ALA A 203 -13.82 14.86 -0.27
CA ALA A 203 -12.69 15.50 -0.94
C ALA A 203 -13.03 16.92 -1.44
N ALA A 204 -14.22 17.12 -2.00
CA ALA A 204 -14.71 18.43 -2.44
C ALA A 204 -14.91 19.41 -1.28
N TRP A 205 -15.26 18.90 -0.09
CA TRP A 205 -15.35 19.71 1.12
C TRP A 205 -13.97 20.11 1.66
N LEU A 206 -12.94 19.28 1.47
CA LEU A 206 -11.58 19.57 1.91
C LEU A 206 -10.90 20.62 1.02
N SER A 207 -10.99 20.49 -0.31
CA SER A 207 -10.47 21.48 -1.25
C SER A 207 -11.02 21.28 -2.67
N VAL A 208 -10.99 22.35 -3.47
CA VAL A 208 -11.41 22.29 -4.88
C VAL A 208 -10.54 21.32 -5.71
N PRO A 209 -9.19 21.35 -5.63
CA PRO A 209 -8.35 20.40 -6.37
C PRO A 209 -8.66 18.93 -6.02
N LEU A 210 -8.87 18.63 -4.74
CA LEU A 210 -9.23 17.28 -4.29
C LEU A 210 -10.61 16.87 -4.81
N GLY A 211 -11.60 17.76 -4.75
CA GLY A 211 -12.93 17.52 -5.30
C GLY A 211 -12.89 17.11 -6.77
N VAL A 212 -12.14 17.85 -7.60
CA VAL A 212 -11.97 17.54 -9.03
C VAL A 212 -11.35 16.16 -9.24
N VAL A 213 -10.25 15.86 -8.56
CA VAL A 213 -9.56 14.57 -8.72
C VAL A 213 -10.45 13.41 -8.25
N PHE A 214 -11.15 13.55 -7.12
CA PHE A 214 -12.02 12.49 -6.63
C PHE A 214 -13.28 12.30 -7.48
N ALA A 215 -13.79 13.35 -8.12
CA ALA A 215 -14.84 13.24 -9.13
C ALA A 215 -14.37 12.40 -10.33
N LEU A 216 -13.12 12.58 -10.79
CA LEU A 216 -12.52 11.74 -11.83
C LEU A 216 -12.36 10.28 -11.37
N LEU A 217 -11.96 10.05 -10.12
CA LEU A 217 -11.85 8.71 -9.53
C LEU A 217 -13.21 8.01 -9.41
N LEU A 218 -14.28 8.75 -9.10
CA LEU A 218 -15.66 8.26 -9.14
C LEU A 218 -16.10 7.90 -10.55
N ALA A 219 -15.90 8.80 -11.52
CA ALA A 219 -16.22 8.53 -12.93
C ALA A 219 -15.51 7.26 -13.43
N ARG A 220 -14.23 7.12 -13.08
CA ARG A 220 -13.42 5.93 -13.33
C ARG A 220 -14.02 4.67 -12.70
N ALA A 221 -14.40 4.73 -11.41
CA ALA A 221 -15.00 3.61 -10.70
C ALA A 221 -16.36 3.18 -11.30
N TRP A 222 -17.09 4.10 -11.91
CA TRP A 222 -18.37 3.82 -12.58
C TRP A 222 -18.19 3.25 -14.00
N LEU A 223 -17.30 3.85 -14.80
CA LEU A 223 -17.21 3.61 -16.24
C LEU A 223 -16.34 2.39 -16.59
N LEU A 224 -15.21 2.22 -15.91
CA LEU A 224 -14.18 1.25 -16.32
C LEU A 224 -14.49 -0.23 -16.01
N PRO A 225 -15.24 -0.60 -14.95
CA PRO A 225 -15.58 -2.01 -14.69
C PRO A 225 -16.27 -2.73 -15.86
N ARG A 226 -16.99 -1.99 -16.71
CA ARG A 226 -17.66 -2.55 -17.90
C ARG A 226 -16.68 -2.86 -19.04
N ARG A 227 -15.49 -2.24 -19.06
CA ARG A 227 -14.53 -2.31 -20.17
C ARG A 227 -13.53 -3.47 -20.11
N ARG A 228 -13.62 -4.33 -19.09
CA ARG A 228 -12.83 -5.57 -18.93
C ARG A 228 -11.31 -5.40 -19.12
N LEU A 229 -10.75 -4.25 -18.71
CA LEU A 229 -9.34 -3.91 -18.91
C LEU A 229 -8.37 -4.97 -18.35
N ALA A 230 -7.20 -5.09 -18.99
CA ALA A 230 -6.11 -5.93 -18.51
C ALA A 230 -5.51 -5.36 -17.20
N PRO A 231 -5.02 -6.21 -16.26
CA PRO A 231 -4.48 -5.76 -14.98
C PRO A 231 -3.38 -4.69 -15.09
N VAL A 232 -2.54 -4.77 -16.12
CA VAL A 232 -1.47 -3.78 -16.36
C VAL A 232 -2.05 -2.38 -16.62
N ARG A 233 -3.12 -2.27 -17.43
CA ARG A 233 -3.78 -0.99 -17.70
C ARG A 233 -4.44 -0.43 -16.44
N VAL A 234 -5.06 -1.29 -15.63
CA VAL A 234 -5.61 -0.89 -14.32
C VAL A 234 -4.49 -0.33 -13.43
N GLY A 235 -3.33 -0.99 -13.38
CA GLY A 235 -2.18 -0.50 -12.63
C GLY A 235 -1.66 0.85 -13.12
N LEU A 236 -1.57 1.08 -14.44
CA LEU A 236 -1.16 2.38 -14.99
C LEU A 236 -2.15 3.50 -14.64
N ILE A 237 -3.45 3.22 -14.70
CA ILE A 237 -4.50 4.16 -14.27
C ILE A 237 -4.34 4.49 -12.79
N GLU A 238 -3.97 3.51 -11.95
CA GLU A 238 -3.73 3.77 -10.54
C GLU A 238 -2.46 4.57 -10.28
N ILE A 239 -1.40 4.38 -11.05
CA ILE A 239 -0.22 5.24 -10.96
C ILE A 239 -0.59 6.69 -11.31
N ALA A 240 -1.35 6.91 -12.38
CA ALA A 240 -1.86 8.23 -12.73
C ALA A 240 -2.77 8.80 -11.62
N GLY A 241 -3.63 7.97 -11.01
CA GLY A 241 -4.46 8.35 -9.87
C GLY A 241 -3.64 8.77 -8.65
N CYS A 242 -2.59 8.02 -8.31
CA CYS A 242 -1.66 8.37 -7.23
C CYS A 242 -1.03 9.74 -7.44
N LEU A 243 -0.54 10.00 -8.66
CA LEU A 243 0.09 11.28 -9.02
C LEU A 243 -0.91 12.44 -8.99
N ALA A 244 -2.14 12.22 -9.49
CA ALA A 244 -3.19 13.23 -9.47
C ALA A 244 -3.61 13.60 -8.04
N VAL A 245 -3.76 12.60 -7.15
CA VAL A 245 -4.07 12.83 -5.74
C VAL A 245 -2.94 13.59 -5.06
N LEU A 246 -1.68 13.20 -5.27
CA LEU A 246 -0.54 13.94 -4.72
C LEU A 246 -0.50 15.39 -5.22
N GLY A 247 -0.68 15.60 -6.52
CA GLY A 247 -0.74 16.95 -7.10
C GLY A 247 -1.88 17.79 -6.50
N ALA A 248 -3.07 17.21 -6.35
CA ALA A 248 -4.19 17.91 -5.71
C ALA A 248 -3.92 18.25 -4.25
N ILE A 249 -3.27 17.37 -3.49
CA ILE A 249 -2.86 17.65 -2.10
C ILE A 249 -1.90 18.84 -2.05
N LEU A 250 -0.91 18.90 -2.96
CA LEU A 250 0.07 19.99 -2.98
C LEU A 250 -0.51 21.33 -3.48
N LEU A 251 -1.67 21.32 -4.12
CA LEU A 251 -2.40 22.50 -4.58
C LEU A 251 -3.51 22.95 -3.61
N SER A 252 -3.73 22.20 -2.53
CA SER A 252 -4.74 22.47 -1.51
C SER A 252 -4.14 23.28 -0.36
#